data_AF-A0A950BW92-F1
#
_entry.id   AF-A0A950BW92-F1
#
_cell.length_a   1.000
_cell.length_b   1.000
_cell.length_c   1.000
_cell.angle_alpha   90.00
_cell.angle_beta   90.00
_cell.angle_gamma   90.00
#
_symmetry.space_group_name_H-M   'P 1'
#
loop_
_entity.id
_entity.type
_entity.pdbx_description
1 polymer ?
#
loop_
_entity_poly.entity_id
_entity_poly.type
_entity_poly.pdbx_seq_one_letter_code
_entity_poly.pdbx_strand_id
1 'polypeptide(L)'
;MNPSPKTESPTDSRPSRLIPWLCLCAAICWSILLRVPLIQNAPAHLDSDLAVDGLTLQEAVGGHWRWHYPGTPYTGIGSVLLSWPQARIWGAGPMTLVSGGTVAHVLLIAAVFTLAWRVFGRSVAIGSLMPLTFASETLLARRSPEGQLFLTRALRQGGTVLYREGGLTIVTWPWSMPASNPR
;
A
#
# COMPACT_ATOMS: atom_id res chain seq x y z
N MET A 1 34.32 -47.09 25.53
CA MET A 1 34.40 -45.87 24.71
C MET A 1 33.17 -45.82 23.82
N ASN A 2 32.16 -45.01 24.19
CA ASN A 2 31.00 -44.80 23.32
C ASN A 2 31.36 -43.78 22.24
N PRO A 3 31.05 -44.02 20.95
CA PRO A 3 31.28 -43.03 19.91
C PRO A 3 30.41 -41.81 20.17
N SER A 4 31.05 -40.65 20.18
CA SER A 4 30.39 -39.35 20.29
C SER A 4 29.41 -39.17 19.12
N PRO A 5 28.16 -38.72 19.35
CA PRO A 5 27.19 -38.52 18.27
C PRO A 5 27.73 -37.49 17.28
N LYS A 6 27.81 -37.88 16.01
CA LYS A 6 28.15 -36.96 14.91
C LYS A 6 27.07 -35.89 14.84
N THR A 7 27.43 -34.67 15.21
CA THR A 7 26.65 -33.48 14.98
C THR A 7 26.57 -33.26 13.47
N GLU A 8 25.52 -33.77 12.82
CA GLU A 8 25.22 -33.45 11.44
C GLU A 8 24.90 -31.96 11.35
N SER A 9 25.87 -31.19 10.85
CA SER A 9 25.66 -29.79 10.49
C SER A 9 24.56 -29.73 9.43
N PRO A 10 23.44 -29.02 9.68
CA PRO A 10 22.36 -28.92 8.72
C PRO A 10 22.92 -28.27 7.46
N THR A 11 23.04 -29.07 6.42
CA THR A 11 23.52 -28.63 5.12
C THR A 11 22.44 -27.70 4.56
N ASP A 12 22.71 -26.39 4.61
CA ASP A 12 21.81 -25.33 4.18
C ASP A 12 21.57 -25.50 2.66
N SER A 13 20.55 -26.28 2.32
CA SER A 13 20.27 -26.71 0.96
C SER A 13 19.88 -25.49 0.12
N ARG A 14 20.32 -25.43 -1.14
CA ARG A 14 19.94 -24.35 -2.09
C ARG A 14 18.46 -23.93 -2.04
N PRO A 15 17.46 -24.83 -1.92
CA PRO A 15 16.06 -24.43 -1.78
C PRO A 15 15.77 -23.61 -0.50
N SER A 16 16.46 -23.84 0.62
CA SER A 16 16.25 -23.09 1.88
C SER A 16 16.53 -21.59 1.74
N ARG A 17 17.40 -21.21 0.79
CA ARG A 17 17.78 -19.82 0.52
C ARG A 17 16.83 -19.11 -0.43
N LEU A 18 16.12 -19.84 -1.29
CA LEU A 18 15.21 -19.28 -2.29
C LEU A 18 13.81 -19.02 -1.73
N ILE A 19 13.35 -19.86 -0.80
CA ILE A 19 11.99 -19.78 -0.23
C ILE A 19 11.62 -18.36 0.24
N PRO A 20 12.44 -17.65 1.04
CA PRO A 20 12.05 -16.32 1.52
C PRO A 20 11.85 -15.30 0.39
N TRP A 21 12.66 -15.38 -0.68
CA TRP A 21 12.54 -14.51 -1.84
C TRP A 21 11.29 -14.83 -2.66
N LEU A 22 10.95 -16.11 -2.81
CA LEU A 22 9.70 -16.51 -3.45
C LEU A 22 8.48 -16.00 -2.66
N CYS A 23 8.53 -16.07 -1.31
CA CYS A 23 7.49 -15.49 -0.47
C CYS A 23 7.37 -13.98 -0.65
N LEU A 24 8.50 -13.25 -0.69
CA LEU A 24 8.50 -11.81 -0.95
C LEU A 24 7.90 -11.49 -2.33
N CYS A 25 8.31 -12.20 -3.38
CA CYS A 25 7.76 -12.03 -4.72
C CYS A 25 6.26 -12.28 -4.75
N ALA A 26 5.79 -13.37 -4.14
CA ALA A 26 4.36 -13.67 -4.06
C ALA A 26 3.58 -12.58 -3.31
N ALA A 27 4.10 -12.07 -2.19
CA ALA A 27 3.51 -10.98 -1.43
C ALA A 27 3.43 -9.69 -2.25
N ILE A 28 4.50 -9.32 -2.96
CA ILE A 28 4.52 -8.15 -3.85
C ILE A 28 3.51 -8.31 -4.99
N CYS A 29 3.51 -9.44 -5.68
CA CYS A 29 2.57 -9.72 -6.76
C CYS A 29 1.12 -9.63 -6.28
N TRP A 30 0.81 -10.24 -5.14
CA TRP A 30 -0.51 -10.18 -4.54
C TRP A 30 -0.92 -8.74 -4.17
N SER A 31 0.00 -7.99 -3.56
CA SER A 31 -0.22 -6.61 -3.14
C SER A 31 -0.45 -5.65 -4.34
N ILE A 32 0.21 -5.91 -5.47
CA ILE A 32 -0.03 -5.21 -6.74
C ILE A 32 -1.41 -5.59 -7.29
N LEU A 33 -1.73 -6.89 -7.37
CA LEU A 33 -3.00 -7.39 -7.90
C LEU A 33 -4.21 -6.76 -7.17
N LEU A 34 -4.16 -6.69 -5.84
CA LEU A 34 -5.21 -6.07 -5.04
C LEU A 34 -5.40 -4.56 -5.32
N ARG A 35 -4.36 -3.87 -5.79
CA ARG A 35 -4.41 -2.43 -6.12
C ARG A 35 -4.80 -2.16 -7.56
N VAL A 36 -4.83 -3.16 -8.44
CA VAL A 36 -5.23 -2.95 -9.85
C VAL A 36 -6.61 -2.30 -9.96
N PRO A 37 -7.66 -2.73 -9.24
CA PRO A 37 -8.96 -2.07 -9.30
C PRO A 37 -8.92 -0.60 -8.83
N LEU A 38 -8.08 -0.31 -7.83
CA LEU A 38 -7.87 1.06 -7.35
C LEU A 38 -7.19 1.91 -8.43
N ILE A 39 -6.13 1.41 -9.07
CA ILE A 39 -5.44 2.14 -10.14
C ILE A 39 -6.38 2.38 -11.33
N GLN A 40 -7.16 1.37 -11.74
CA GLN A 40 -8.08 1.48 -12.88
C GLN A 40 -9.23 2.46 -12.60
N ASN A 41 -9.70 2.54 -11.36
CA ASN A 41 -10.75 3.47 -10.94
C ASN A 41 -10.22 4.80 -10.39
N ALA A 42 -8.92 5.10 -10.57
CA ALA A 42 -8.25 6.30 -10.04
C ALA A 42 -9.03 7.61 -10.26
N PRO A 43 -9.63 7.87 -11.45
CA PRO A 43 -10.38 9.11 -11.66
C PRO A 43 -11.60 9.28 -10.73
N ALA A 44 -12.18 8.18 -10.24
CA ALA A 44 -13.40 8.20 -9.44
C ALA A 44 -13.17 8.50 -7.94
N HIS A 45 -11.92 8.46 -7.46
CA HIS A 45 -11.60 8.64 -6.04
C HIS A 45 -10.35 9.51 -5.79
N LEU A 46 -10.01 10.37 -6.75
CA LEU A 46 -9.05 11.45 -6.51
C LEU A 46 -9.62 12.42 -5.47
N ASP A 47 -8.89 12.64 -4.39
CA ASP A 47 -9.18 13.68 -3.41
C ASP A 47 -8.51 15.01 -3.78
N SER A 48 -8.74 16.05 -2.97
CA SER A 48 -8.17 17.38 -3.20
C SER A 48 -6.64 17.39 -3.14
N ASP A 49 -6.05 16.55 -2.30
CA ASP A 49 -4.60 16.52 -2.06
C ASP A 49 -3.90 15.88 -3.25
N LEU A 50 -4.44 14.76 -3.74
CA LEU A 50 -3.97 14.08 -4.94
C LEU A 50 -4.21 14.92 -6.21
N ALA A 51 -5.22 15.79 -6.25
CA ALA A 51 -5.41 16.72 -7.36
C ALA A 51 -4.26 17.75 -7.43
N VAL A 52 -3.81 18.27 -6.28
CA VAL A 52 -2.65 19.17 -6.20
C VAL A 52 -1.36 18.45 -6.61
N ASP A 53 -1.19 17.20 -6.18
CA ASP A 53 -0.07 16.37 -6.64
C ASP A 53 -0.13 16.08 -8.14
N GLY A 54 -1.32 15.88 -8.69
CA GLY A 54 -1.55 15.70 -10.12
C GLY A 54 -1.08 16.90 -10.94
N LEU A 55 -1.41 18.12 -10.49
CA LEU A 55 -0.93 19.36 -11.12
C LEU A 55 0.60 19.49 -11.03
N THR A 56 1.16 19.19 -9.86
CA THR A 56 2.61 19.22 -9.64
C THR A 56 3.33 18.19 -10.52
N LEU A 57 2.76 16.99 -10.65
CA LEU A 57 3.27 15.92 -11.50
C LEU A 57 3.21 16.30 -12.99
N GLN A 58 2.14 16.96 -13.44
CA GLN A 58 2.02 17.47 -14.80
C GLN A 58 3.12 18.50 -15.10
N GLU A 59 3.33 19.48 -14.22
CA GLU A 59 4.43 20.46 -14.35
C GLU A 59 5.81 19.76 -14.37
N ALA A 60 6.02 18.78 -13.48
CA ALA A 60 7.27 18.01 -13.40
C ALA A 60 7.56 17.17 -14.65
N VAL A 61 6.54 16.59 -15.28
CA VAL A 61 6.67 15.89 -16.57
C VAL A 61 7.00 16.88 -17.68
N GLY A 62 6.43 18.09 -17.64
CA GLY A 62 6.74 19.21 -18.53
C GLY A 62 8.12 19.85 -18.33
N GLY A 63 8.92 19.37 -17.36
CA GLY A 63 10.28 19.87 -17.09
C GLY A 63 10.35 20.95 -16.01
N HIS A 64 9.22 21.30 -15.38
CA HIS A 64 9.16 22.28 -14.29
C HIS A 64 9.00 21.55 -12.95
N TRP A 65 10.13 21.16 -12.36
CA TRP A 65 10.11 20.56 -11.02
C TRP A 65 9.85 21.61 -9.93
N ARG A 66 8.99 21.27 -8.97
CA ARG A 66 8.66 22.13 -7.83
C ARG A 66 8.52 21.28 -6.57
N TRP A 67 8.91 21.87 -5.44
CA TRP A 67 8.82 21.22 -4.13
C TRP A 67 7.43 21.35 -3.49
N HIS A 68 6.65 22.35 -3.90
CA HIS A 68 5.29 22.63 -3.45
C HIS A 68 4.51 23.34 -4.56
N TYR A 69 3.19 23.22 -4.54
CA TYR A 69 2.32 23.96 -5.45
C TYR A 69 1.95 25.33 -4.85
N PRO A 70 2.26 26.46 -5.52
CA PRO A 70 1.99 27.79 -4.97
C PRO A 70 0.52 27.98 -4.62
N GLY A 71 0.25 28.64 -3.48
CA GLY A 71 -1.11 28.87 -3.02
C GLY A 71 -1.77 27.66 -2.34
N THR A 72 -1.03 26.55 -2.17
CA THR A 72 -1.48 25.40 -1.38
C THR A 72 -0.54 25.18 -0.18
N PRO A 73 -1.07 24.83 1.00
CA PRO A 73 -0.24 24.48 2.16
C PRO A 73 0.37 23.06 2.05
N TYR A 74 0.19 22.37 0.92
CA TYR A 74 0.49 20.95 0.77
C TYR A 74 1.91 20.69 0.24
N THR A 75 2.66 19.81 0.91
CA THR A 75 4.00 19.35 0.56
C THR A 75 3.97 17.87 0.14
N GLY A 76 3.29 17.58 -0.98
CA GLY A 76 3.08 16.23 -1.50
C GLY A 76 4.21 15.62 -2.32
N ILE A 77 5.47 15.90 -1.98
CA ILE A 77 6.56 15.55 -2.90
C ILE A 77 6.80 14.05 -3.05
N GLY A 78 6.47 13.26 -2.01
CA GLY A 78 6.71 11.82 -2.01
C GLY A 78 5.92 11.07 -3.07
N SER A 79 4.61 11.34 -3.16
CA SER A 79 3.72 10.78 -4.18
C SER A 79 4.15 11.20 -5.58
N VAL A 80 4.49 12.48 -5.79
CA VAL A 80 4.96 13.00 -7.08
C VAL A 80 6.26 12.31 -7.51
N LEU A 81 7.24 12.19 -6.62
CA LEU A 81 8.54 11.58 -6.93
C LEU A 81 8.40 10.11 -7.36
N LEU A 82 7.56 9.36 -6.64
CA LEU A 82 7.34 7.93 -6.94
C LEU A 82 6.48 7.72 -8.19
N SER A 83 5.61 8.68 -8.51
CA SER A 83 4.77 8.67 -9.71
C SER A 83 5.51 9.18 -10.97
N TRP A 84 6.56 9.99 -10.80
CA TRP A 84 7.23 10.67 -11.90
C TRP A 84 7.78 9.76 -13.00
N PRO A 85 8.47 8.63 -12.70
CA PRO A 85 8.94 7.72 -13.74
C PRO A 85 7.79 7.14 -14.57
N GLN A 86 6.67 6.82 -13.92
CA GLN A 86 5.49 6.26 -14.57
C GLN A 86 4.82 7.32 -15.45
N ALA A 87 4.67 8.54 -14.91
CA ALA A 87 4.10 9.67 -15.63
C ALA A 87 4.94 10.09 -16.85
N ARG A 88 6.27 9.90 -16.80
CA ARG A 88 7.14 10.13 -17.97
C ARG A 88 6.94 9.12 -19.09
N ILE A 89 6.54 7.90 -18.78
CA ILE A 89 6.36 6.82 -19.75
C ILE A 89 4.93 6.82 -20.32
N TRP A 90 3.93 7.02 -19.46
CA TRP A 90 2.50 6.87 -19.81
C TRP A 90 1.70 8.18 -19.83
N GLY A 91 2.34 9.31 -19.52
CA GLY A 91 1.69 10.61 -19.35
C GLY A 91 1.19 10.84 -17.92
N ALA A 92 1.16 12.10 -17.49
CA ALA A 92 0.69 12.46 -16.16
C ALA A 92 -0.85 12.41 -16.09
N GLY A 93 -1.37 11.52 -15.24
CA GLY A 93 -2.81 11.41 -14.99
C GLY A 93 -3.14 10.72 -13.67
N PRO A 94 -4.45 10.52 -13.38
CA PRO A 94 -4.93 9.89 -12.15
C PRO A 94 -4.29 8.53 -11.90
N MET A 95 -4.23 7.69 -12.94
CA MET A 95 -3.69 6.32 -12.83
C MET A 95 -2.21 6.33 -12.45
N THR A 96 -1.40 7.22 -13.02
CA THR A 96 0.03 7.31 -12.71
C THR A 96 0.29 7.82 -11.30
N LEU A 97 -0.59 8.67 -10.78
CA LEU A 97 -0.51 9.17 -9.41
C LEU A 97 -0.82 8.05 -8.40
N VAL A 98 -1.91 7.32 -8.62
CA VAL A 98 -2.31 6.19 -7.77
C VAL A 98 -1.32 5.03 -7.87
N SER A 99 -0.71 4.80 -9.05
CA SER A 99 0.35 3.80 -9.19
C SER A 99 1.64 4.18 -8.43
N GLY A 100 1.90 5.46 -8.17
CA GLY A 100 2.98 5.90 -7.31
C GLY A 100 2.81 5.38 -5.87
N GLY A 101 1.59 5.41 -5.34
CA GLY A 101 1.26 4.81 -4.05
C GLY A 101 1.50 3.29 -4.01
N THR A 102 1.24 2.59 -5.13
CA THR A 102 1.55 1.16 -5.26
C THR A 102 3.05 0.91 -5.21
N VAL A 103 3.85 1.73 -5.89
CA VAL A 103 5.33 1.64 -5.81
C VAL A 103 5.82 1.91 -4.40
N ALA A 104 5.29 2.94 -3.73
CA ALA A 104 5.62 3.24 -2.33
C ALA A 104 5.41 2.02 -1.43
N HIS A 105 4.28 1.34 -1.62
CA HIS A 105 3.94 0.17 -0.82
C HIS A 105 4.82 -1.05 -1.14
N VAL A 106 5.16 -1.30 -2.41
CA VAL A 106 6.12 -2.35 -2.78
C VAL A 106 7.48 -2.09 -2.16
N LEU A 107 7.95 -0.84 -2.18
CA LEU A 107 9.20 -0.44 -1.54
C LEU A 107 9.14 -0.65 -0.02
N LEU A 108 8.01 -0.32 0.62
CA LEU A 108 7.79 -0.59 2.05
C LEU A 108 7.89 -2.08 2.37
N ILE A 109 7.19 -2.94 1.61
CA ILE A 109 7.23 -4.40 1.80
C ILE A 109 8.67 -4.90 1.71
N ALA A 110 9.40 -4.52 0.65
CA ALA A 110 10.78 -4.93 0.46
C ALA A 110 11.72 -4.41 1.56
N ALA A 111 11.54 -3.16 1.99
CA ALA A 111 12.35 -2.55 3.04
C ALA A 111 12.12 -3.24 4.40
N VAL A 112 10.87 -3.48 4.78
CA VAL A 112 10.55 -4.15 6.05
C VAL A 112 11.01 -5.60 6.03
N PHE A 113 10.82 -6.32 4.92
CA PHE A 113 11.30 -7.68 4.76
C PHE A 113 12.83 -7.77 4.89
N THR A 114 13.57 -6.92 4.17
CA THR A 114 15.04 -6.93 4.20
C THR A 114 15.59 -6.52 5.56
N LEU A 115 14.96 -5.54 6.22
CA LEU A 115 15.31 -5.15 7.59
C LEU A 115 15.03 -6.28 8.58
N ALA A 116 13.84 -6.87 8.54
CA ALA A 116 13.46 -7.98 9.42
C ALA A 116 14.38 -9.18 9.24
N TRP A 117 14.78 -9.48 8.00
CA TRP A 117 15.77 -10.52 7.74
C TRP A 117 17.10 -10.18 8.38
N ARG A 118 17.64 -8.98 8.14
CA ARG A 118 18.96 -8.59 8.63
C ARG A 118 19.04 -8.57 10.15
N VAL A 119 17.96 -8.21 10.84
CA VAL A 119 17.96 -8.04 12.30
C VAL A 119 17.50 -9.32 13.03
N PHE A 120 16.48 -10.01 12.53
CA PHE A 120 15.79 -11.10 13.25
C PHE A 120 15.84 -12.45 12.53
N GLY A 121 16.39 -12.52 11.31
CA GLY A 121 16.54 -13.76 10.54
C GLY A 121 15.35 -14.08 9.63
N ARG A 122 15.50 -15.18 8.87
CA ARG A 122 14.60 -15.56 7.75
C ARG A 122 13.15 -15.77 8.19
N SER A 123 12.92 -16.46 9.30
CA SER A 123 11.57 -16.80 9.76
C SER A 123 10.75 -15.58 10.12
N VAL A 124 11.36 -14.60 10.80
CA VAL A 124 10.69 -13.34 11.16
C VAL A 124 10.43 -12.47 9.93
N ALA A 125 11.36 -12.47 8.96
CA ALA A 125 11.16 -11.79 7.69
C ALA A 125 9.98 -12.35 6.89
N ILE A 126 9.84 -13.67 6.80
CA ILE A 126 8.68 -14.30 6.15
C ILE A 126 7.41 -13.98 6.93
N GLY A 127 7.46 -14.07 8.27
CA GLY A 127 6.32 -13.75 9.13
C GLY A 127 5.83 -12.31 8.99
N SER A 128 6.73 -11.34 8.78
CA SER A 128 6.36 -9.93 8.62
C SER A 128 5.62 -9.64 7.31
N LEU A 129 5.72 -10.50 6.30
CA LEU A 129 4.97 -10.35 5.05
C LEU A 129 3.46 -10.49 5.27
N MET A 130 3.02 -11.28 6.25
CA MET A 130 1.60 -11.54 6.49
C MET A 130 0.83 -10.25 6.84
N PRO A 131 1.19 -9.48 7.89
CA PRO A 131 0.52 -8.22 8.18
C PRO A 131 0.73 -7.18 7.06
N LEU A 132 1.89 -7.15 6.37
CA LEU A 132 2.11 -6.18 5.29
C LEU A 132 1.24 -6.43 4.06
N THR A 133 0.90 -7.70 3.79
CA THR A 133 0.12 -8.11 2.62
C THR A 133 -1.39 -8.08 2.91
N PHE A 134 -1.79 -8.37 4.15
CA PHE A 134 -3.18 -8.58 4.54
C PHE A 134 -3.75 -7.56 5.53
N ALA A 135 -2.96 -6.64 6.06
CA ALA A 135 -3.52 -5.51 6.81
C ALA A 135 -4.34 -4.66 5.83
N SER A 136 -5.65 -4.93 5.80
CA SER A 136 -6.64 -4.10 5.14
C SER A 136 -6.51 -2.68 5.64
N GLU A 137 -6.60 -1.70 4.74
CA GLU A 137 -6.65 -0.29 5.08
C GLU A 137 -7.77 -0.06 6.11
N THR A 138 -7.37 0.09 7.37
CA THR A 138 -8.27 0.45 8.45
C THR A 138 -8.71 1.89 8.20
N LEU A 139 -9.97 2.09 7.83
CA LEU A 139 -10.47 3.41 7.50
C LEU A 139 -10.76 4.19 8.79
N LEU A 140 -10.05 5.30 8.97
CA LEU A 140 -10.21 6.23 10.09
C LEU A 140 -11.13 7.37 9.65
N ALA A 141 -12.42 7.30 10.00
CA ALA A 141 -13.35 8.40 9.72
C ALA A 141 -13.30 9.44 10.86
N ARG A 142 -12.89 10.67 10.53
CA ARG A 142 -12.90 11.83 11.44
C ARG A 142 -14.32 12.41 11.56
N ARG A 143 -14.62 13.11 12.67
CA ARG A 143 -15.92 13.75 12.95
C ARG A 143 -16.17 15.03 12.12
N SER A 144 -15.98 15.00 10.80
CA SER A 144 -16.43 16.10 9.92
C SER A 144 -17.79 15.77 9.29
N PRO A 145 -18.57 16.76 8.81
CA PRO A 145 -19.80 16.53 8.07
C PRO A 145 -19.62 15.56 6.88
N GLU A 146 -18.49 15.70 6.18
CA GLU A 146 -18.09 14.84 5.07
C GLU A 146 -17.74 13.43 5.56
N GLY A 147 -17.02 13.33 6.68
CA GLY A 147 -16.69 12.06 7.33
C GLY A 147 -17.93 11.31 7.82
N GLN A 148 -18.97 12.02 8.26
CA GLN A 148 -20.26 11.42 8.63
C GLN A 148 -21.04 10.92 7.41
N LEU A 149 -21.02 11.66 6.30
CA LEU A 149 -21.61 11.19 5.04
C LEU A 149 -20.91 9.94 4.52
N PHE A 150 -19.58 9.91 4.58
CA PHE A 150 -18.78 8.77 4.19
C PHE A 150 -19.02 7.57 5.12
N LEU A 151 -19.03 7.79 6.44
CA LEU A 151 -19.37 6.77 7.45
C LEU A 151 -20.78 6.20 7.22
N THR A 152 -21.75 7.05 6.89
CA THR A 152 -23.12 6.61 6.62
C THR A 152 -23.20 5.75 5.36
N ARG A 153 -22.47 6.11 4.30
CA ARG A 153 -22.36 5.28 3.09
C ARG A 153 -21.66 3.96 3.38
N ALA A 154 -20.58 4.01 4.16
CA ALA A 154 -19.81 2.85 4.56
C ALA A 154 -20.66 1.81 5.29
N LEU A 155 -21.43 2.27 6.29
CA LEU A 155 -22.34 1.42 7.04
C LEU A 155 -23.47 0.88 6.17
N ARG A 156 -24.01 1.69 5.25
CA ARG A 156 -25.02 1.23 4.28
C ARG A 156 -24.51 0.16 3.32
N GLN A 157 -23.21 0.17 3.01
CA GLN A 157 -22.54 -0.80 2.15
C GLN A 157 -22.06 -2.04 2.90
N GLY A 158 -22.45 -2.20 4.17
CA GLY A 158 -22.11 -3.37 4.99
C GLY A 158 -20.79 -3.25 5.74
N GLY A 159 -20.23 -2.05 5.88
CA GLY A 159 -19.10 -1.80 6.78
C GLY A 159 -19.48 -2.04 8.24
N THR A 160 -18.56 -2.61 9.01
CA THR A 160 -18.72 -2.91 10.45
C THR A 160 -17.87 -1.93 11.26
N VAL A 161 -18.48 -1.29 12.25
CA VAL A 161 -17.74 -0.43 13.19
C VAL A 161 -16.86 -1.30 14.09
N LEU A 162 -15.56 -1.07 14.04
CA LEU A 162 -14.58 -1.74 14.92
C LEU A 162 -14.37 -0.98 16.23
N TYR A 163 -14.42 0.36 16.18
CA TYR A 163 -14.13 1.21 17.33
C TYR A 163 -14.81 2.56 17.18
N ARG A 164 -15.29 3.12 18.30
CA ARG A 164 -15.92 4.43 18.36
C ARG A 164 -15.62 5.10 19.70
N GLU A 165 -14.75 6.10 19.68
CA GLU A 165 -14.44 6.89 20.88
C GLU A 165 -13.93 8.28 20.50
N GLY A 166 -14.21 9.31 21.30
CA GLY A 166 -13.63 10.65 21.13
C GLY A 166 -13.93 11.35 19.80
N GLY A 167 -14.96 10.93 19.06
CA GLY A 167 -15.25 11.45 17.71
C GLY A 167 -14.50 10.75 16.57
N LEU A 168 -13.69 9.74 16.88
CA LEU A 168 -13.12 8.84 15.89
C LEU A 168 -14.05 7.62 15.72
N THR A 169 -14.37 7.27 14.48
CA THR A 169 -15.02 5.98 14.18
C THR A 169 -14.13 5.19 13.23
N ILE A 170 -13.76 3.98 13.65
CA ILE A 170 -13.02 3.02 12.84
C ILE A 170 -14.02 2.04 12.26
N VAL A 171 -14.00 1.88 10.94
CA VAL A 171 -14.89 0.95 10.22
C VAL A 171 -14.03 0.03 9.38
N THR A 172 -14.39 -1.24 9.34
CA THR A 172 -13.82 -2.24 8.42
C THR A 172 -14.88 -2.72 7.45
N TRP A 173 -14.48 -3.16 6.26
CA TRP A 173 -15.38 -3.79 5.30
C TRP A 173 -15.18 -5.30 5.25
N PRO A 174 -16.26 -6.08 5.11
CA PRO A 174 -16.14 -7.49 4.79
C PRO A 174 -15.48 -7.61 3.40
N TRP A 175 -14.42 -8.42 3.31
CA TRP A 175 -13.60 -8.66 2.10
C TRP A 175 -14.37 -9.27 0.91
N SER A 176 -15.68 -9.42 1.00
CA SER A 176 -16.49 -10.10 -0.01
C SER A 176 -17.86 -9.43 -0.11
N MET A 177 -18.03 -8.54 -1.08
CA MET A 177 -19.31 -8.43 -1.78
C MET A 177 -19.09 -8.16 -3.27
N PRO A 178 -19.79 -8.88 -4.16
CA PRO A 178 -19.85 -8.53 -5.57
C PRO A 178 -20.51 -7.16 -5.72
N ALA A 179 -19.96 -6.32 -6.60
CA ALA A 179 -20.51 -5.01 -6.91
C ALA A 179 -22.00 -5.14 -7.25
N SER A 180 -22.87 -4.65 -6.37
CA SER A 180 -24.28 -4.51 -6.69
C SER A 180 -24.41 -3.39 -7.72
N ASN A 181 -24.79 -3.79 -8.92
CA ASN A 181 -24.97 -2.93 -10.07
C ASN A 181 -26.02 -1.84 -9.74
N PRO A 182 -25.68 -0.54 -9.72
CA PRO A 182 -26.66 0.50 -9.49
C PRO A 182 -27.57 0.59 -10.71
N ARG A 183 -28.85 0.23 -10.51
CA ARG A 183 -29.94 0.61 -11.41
C ARG A 183 -30.44 2.01 -11.06
#